data_AF-A0A5C8NIR1-F1
#
_entry.id   AF-A0A5C8NIR1-F1
#
_cell.length_a   1.000
_cell.length_b   1.000
_cell.length_c   1.000
_cell.angle_alpha   90.00
_cell.angle_beta   90.00
_cell.angle_gamma   90.00
#
_symmetry.space_group_name_H-M   'P 1'
#
loop_
_entity.id
_entity.type
_entity.pdbx_description
1 polymer ?
#
loop_
_entity_poly.entity_id
_entity_poly.type
_entity_poly.pdbx_seq_one_letter_code
_entity_poly.pdbx_strand_id
1 'polypeptide(L)'
;MMFQLLSSISEYERNVIIDRGKMGMIQRAKEGYYNGGRVLGYDSVNKHLVIYEEQAHIIRLIFDYAEQNLGYKAIVNCVNTMGYKTKRGNPFPFNTIKTILDNPIYIGKIRFNMYKN
;
A
#
# COMPACT_ATOMS: atom_id res chain seq x y z
N MET A 1 -35.11 25.29 -17.85
CA MET A 1 -34.70 24.18 -18.75
C MET A 1 -33.25 24.28 -19.20
N MET A 2 -32.78 25.37 -19.81
CA MET A 2 -31.37 25.46 -20.30
C MET A 2 -30.31 25.28 -19.20
N PHE A 3 -30.54 25.85 -18.00
CA PHE A 3 -29.65 25.68 -16.84
C PHE A 3 -29.55 24.21 -16.38
N GLN A 4 -30.68 23.48 -16.34
CA GLN A 4 -30.70 22.07 -15.96
C GLN A 4 -29.94 21.21 -16.97
N LEU A 5 -30.08 21.48 -18.26
CA LEU A 5 -29.34 20.79 -19.32
C LEU A 5 -27.82 20.99 -19.16
N LEU A 6 -27.38 22.23 -18.92
CA LEU A 6 -25.97 22.55 -18.74
C LEU A 6 -25.40 21.90 -17.47
N SER A 7 -26.17 21.88 -16.38
CA SER A 7 -25.78 21.16 -15.16
C SER A 7 -25.59 19.67 -15.42
N SER A 8 -26.52 19.02 -16.12
CA SER A 8 -26.40 17.59 -16.46
C SER A 8 -25.19 17.28 -17.34
N ILE A 9 -24.88 18.15 -18.32
CA ILE A 9 -23.67 18.01 -19.15
C ILE A 9 -22.40 18.16 -18.29
N SER A 10 -22.38 19.13 -17.38
CA SER A 10 -21.25 19.36 -16.49
C SER A 10 -20.99 18.17 -15.55
N GLU A 11 -22.05 17.56 -15.02
CA GLU A 11 -21.95 16.33 -14.21
C GLU A 11 -21.44 15.15 -15.04
N TYR A 12 -21.93 15.00 -16.27
CA TYR A 12 -21.47 13.96 -17.18
C TYR A 12 -19.97 14.08 -17.49
N GLU A 13 -19.50 15.28 -17.85
CA GLU A 13 -18.08 15.52 -18.13
C GLU A 13 -17.20 15.25 -16.91
N ARG A 14 -17.64 15.67 -15.72
CA ARG A 14 -16.98 15.36 -14.45
C ARG A 14 -16.83 13.84 -14.28
N ASN A 15 -17.88 13.07 -14.51
CA ASN A 15 -17.83 11.61 -14.38
C ASN A 15 -16.85 10.99 -15.39
N VAL A 16 -16.86 11.46 -16.64
CA VAL A 16 -15.91 11.00 -17.67
C VAL A 16 -14.45 11.29 -17.26
N ILE A 17 -14.16 12.46 -16.70
CA ILE A 17 -12.82 12.80 -16.21
C ILE A 17 -12.39 11.88 -15.07
N ILE A 18 -13.29 11.62 -14.11
CA ILE A 18 -13.03 10.71 -12.99
C ILE A 18 -12.70 9.31 -13.50
N ASP A 19 -13.49 8.79 -14.45
CA ASP A 19 -13.28 7.46 -15.01
C ASP A 19 -11.98 7.34 -15.78
N ARG A 20 -11.64 8.34 -16.61
CA ARG A 20 -10.35 8.40 -17.30
C ARG A 20 -9.18 8.43 -16.33
N GLY A 21 -9.28 9.20 -15.24
CA GLY A 21 -8.27 9.24 -14.19
C GLY A 21 -8.07 7.87 -13.53
N LYS A 22 -9.17 7.18 -13.17
CA LYS A 22 -9.12 5.82 -12.61
C LYS A 22 -8.47 4.84 -13.58
N MET A 23 -8.86 4.86 -14.85
CA MET A 23 -8.29 4.00 -15.89
C MET A 23 -6.78 4.23 -16.04
N GLY A 24 -6.34 5.49 -16.07
CA GLY A 24 -4.91 5.84 -16.15
C GLY A 24 -4.10 5.33 -14.96
N MET A 25 -4.64 5.41 -13.75
CA MET A 25 -3.98 4.84 -12.57
C MET A 25 -3.92 3.31 -12.61
N ILE A 26 -5.00 2.64 -13.04
CA ILE A 26 -5.02 1.17 -13.20
C ILE A 26 -3.97 0.75 -14.22
N GLN A 27 -3.87 1.45 -15.35
CA GLN A 27 -2.89 1.14 -16.39
C GLN A 27 -1.46 1.29 -15.88
N ARG A 28 -1.15 2.38 -15.16
CA ARG A 28 0.15 2.56 -14.51
C ARG A 28 0.51 1.43 -13.54
N ALA A 29 -0.45 0.99 -12.72
CA ALA A 29 -0.23 -0.13 -11.81
C ALA A 29 0.08 -1.44 -12.56
N LYS A 30 -0.58 -1.67 -13.71
CA LYS A 30 -0.30 -2.84 -14.58
C LYS A 30 1.09 -2.77 -15.21
N GLU A 31 1.57 -1.56 -15.50
CA GLU A 31 2.92 -1.31 -16.03
C GLU A 31 4.02 -1.38 -14.95
N GLY A 32 3.67 -1.67 -13.70
CA GLY A 32 4.64 -1.79 -12.61
C GLY A 32 4.92 -0.48 -11.87
N TYR A 33 4.21 0.60 -12.18
CA TYR A 33 4.34 1.86 -11.46
C TYR A 33 3.55 1.83 -10.15
N TYR A 34 4.19 2.33 -9.10
CA TYR A 34 3.60 2.51 -7.79
C TYR A 34 2.83 3.83 -7.72
N ASN A 35 1.51 3.71 -7.53
CA ASN A 35 0.59 4.86 -7.50
C ASN A 35 0.61 5.64 -6.18
N GLY A 36 1.51 5.31 -5.25
CA GLY A 36 1.71 6.03 -4.00
C GLY A 36 1.24 5.26 -2.77
N GLY A 37 1.40 5.90 -1.61
CA GLY A 37 1.34 5.24 -0.30
C GLY A 37 2.74 5.06 0.28
N ARG A 38 2.81 4.43 1.46
CA ARG A 38 4.07 4.12 2.15
C ARG A 38 4.13 2.63 2.37
N VAL A 39 5.26 2.02 2.06
CA VAL A 39 5.54 0.61 2.31
C VAL A 39 6.79 0.55 3.19
N LEU A 40 6.75 -0.22 4.28
CA LEU A 40 7.93 -0.45 5.09
C LEU A 40 8.91 -1.33 4.28
N GLY A 41 10.21 -1.03 4.31
CA GLY A 41 11.20 -1.77 3.52
C GLY A 41 11.39 -1.27 2.09
N TYR A 42 10.59 -0.30 1.64
CA TYR A 42 10.74 0.33 0.33
C TYR A 42 10.64 1.85 0.41
N ASP A 43 11.29 2.52 -0.54
CA ASP A 43 11.09 3.92 -0.87
C ASP A 43 10.52 4.07 -2.28
N SER A 44 9.67 5.06 -2.45
CA SER A 44 9.03 5.35 -3.74
C SER A 44 9.86 6.38 -4.51
N VAL A 45 10.73 5.92 -5.40
CA VAL A 45 11.59 6.78 -6.24
C VAL A 45 11.11 6.70 -7.68
N ASN A 46 10.79 7.84 -8.30
CA ASN A 46 10.30 7.90 -9.69
C ASN A 46 9.13 6.95 -9.99
N LYS A 47 8.19 6.80 -9.03
CA LYS A 47 7.06 5.86 -9.12
C LYS A 47 7.45 4.38 -9.15
N HIS A 48 8.67 4.04 -8.75
CA HIS A 48 9.09 2.66 -8.51
C HIS A 48 9.38 2.43 -7.03
N LEU A 49 9.15 1.21 -6.57
CA LEU A 49 9.52 0.79 -5.23
C LEU A 49 10.98 0.31 -5.25
N VAL A 50 11.85 1.04 -4.57
CA VAL A 50 13.27 0.70 -4.38
C VAL A 50 13.44 0.18 -2.96
N ILE A 51 14.19 -0.91 -2.79
CA ILE A 51 14.42 -1.51 -1.47
C ILE A 51 15.22 -0.55 -0.61
N TYR A 52 14.78 -0.36 0.63
CA TYR A 52 15.55 0.31 1.67
C TYR A 52 15.98 -0.72 2.71
N GLU A 53 17.25 -1.14 2.64
CA GLU A 53 17.74 -2.37 3.29
C GLU A 53 17.55 -2.41 4.80
N GLU A 54 17.75 -1.30 5.51
CA GLU A 54 17.56 -1.25 6.97
C GLU A 54 16.12 -1.59 7.37
N GLN A 55 15.14 -1.05 6.62
CA GLN A 55 13.74 -1.38 6.87
C GLN A 55 13.36 -2.75 6.31
N ALA A 56 13.97 -3.17 5.20
CA ALA A 56 13.73 -4.47 4.59
C ALA A 56 14.16 -5.61 5.52
N HIS A 57 15.19 -5.39 6.34
CA HIS A 57 15.59 -6.35 7.38
C HIS A 57 14.43 -6.66 8.35
N ILE A 58 13.68 -5.64 8.78
CA ILE A 58 12.52 -5.81 9.67
C ILE A 58 11.44 -6.67 8.99
N ILE A 59 11.23 -6.46 7.69
CA ILE A 59 10.28 -7.26 6.91
C ILE A 59 10.71 -8.72 6.87
N ARG A 60 11.97 -9.00 6.50
CA ARG A 60 12.52 -10.36 6.48
C ARG A 60 12.34 -11.05 7.83
N LEU A 61 12.70 -10.36 8.92
CA LEU A 61 12.52 -10.86 10.28
C LEU A 61 11.06 -11.20 10.62
N ILE A 62 10.10 -10.37 10.19
CA ILE A 62 8.67 -10.63 10.40
C ILE A 62 8.22 -11.91 9.67
N PHE A 63 8.67 -12.10 8.43
CA PHE A 63 8.37 -13.33 7.67
C PHE A 63 9.04 -14.55 8.31
N ASP A 64 10.31 -14.44 8.73
CA ASP A 64 11.02 -15.53 9.43
C ASP A 64 10.29 -15.98 10.70
N TYR A 65 9.75 -15.04 11.48
CA TYR A 65 8.95 -15.38 12.67
C TYR A 65 7.61 -16.01 12.31
N ALA A 66 6.97 -15.57 11.22
CA ALA A 66 5.74 -16.18 10.75
C ALA A 66 5.99 -17.63 10.27
N GLU A 67 7.11 -17.90 9.60
CA GLU A 67 7.51 -19.25 9.19
C GLU A 67 7.81 -20.16 10.38
N GLN A 68 8.32 -19.60 11.48
CA GLN A 68 8.48 -20.28 12.77
C GLN A 68 7.14 -20.50 13.53
N ASN A 69 5.99 -20.23 12.91
CA ASN A 69 4.64 -20.36 13.48
C ASN A 69 4.37 -19.46 14.69
N LEU A 70 5.07 -18.33 14.83
CA LEU A 70 4.72 -17.34 15.86
C LEU A 70 3.39 -16.68 15.51
N GLY A 71 2.48 -16.63 16.48
CA GLY A 71 1.26 -15.85 16.35
C GLY A 71 1.55 -14.35 16.24
N TYR A 72 0.67 -13.59 15.59
CA TYR A 72 0.87 -12.15 15.34
C TYR A 72 1.19 -11.34 16.61
N LYS A 73 0.57 -11.66 17.76
CA LYS A 73 0.88 -10.99 19.04
C LYS A 73 2.32 -11.23 19.50
N ALA A 74 2.84 -12.44 19.30
CA ALA A 74 4.22 -12.76 19.64
C ALA A 74 5.19 -11.99 18.74
N ILE A 75 4.92 -11.95 17.42
CA ILE A 75 5.72 -11.17 16.47
C ILE A 75 5.74 -9.69 16.84
N VAL A 76 4.59 -9.10 17.16
CA VAL A 76 4.49 -7.71 17.64
C VAL A 76 5.39 -7.47 18.85
N ASN A 77 5.34 -8.36 19.85
CA ASN A 77 6.15 -8.23 21.05
C ASN A 77 7.64 -8.31 20.71
N CYS A 78 8.07 -9.31 19.94
CA CYS A 78 9.47 -9.47 19.54
C CYS A 78 9.99 -8.21 18.83
N VAL A 79 9.30 -7.76 17.78
CA VAL A 79 9.72 -6.62 16.96
C VAL A 79 9.74 -5.31 17.76
N ASN A 80 8.75 -5.09 18.64
CA ASN A 80 8.70 -3.89 19.48
C ASN A 80 9.76 -3.91 20.61
N THR A 81 10.01 -5.07 21.22
CA THR A 81 11.05 -5.24 22.25
C THR A 81 12.44 -4.99 21.67
N MET A 82 12.67 -5.36 20.41
CA MET A 82 13.91 -5.04 19.66
C MET A 82 14.03 -3.56 19.27
N GLY A 83 13.01 -2.73 19.55
CA GLY A 83 13.03 -1.29 19.28
C GLY A 83 12.64 -0.90 17.87
N TYR A 84 12.30 -1.84 16.99
CA TYR A 84 11.90 -1.55 15.62
C TYR A 84 10.60 -0.75 15.57
N LYS A 85 10.49 0.12 14.55
CA LYS A 85 9.33 0.99 14.36
C LYS A 85 8.75 0.84 12.96
N THR A 86 7.47 1.17 12.86
CA THR A 86 6.77 1.31 11.57
C THR A 86 7.38 2.44 10.73
N LYS A 87 7.04 2.52 9.44
CA LYS A 87 7.49 3.61 8.53
C LYS A 87 7.13 5.02 9.05
N ARG A 88 6.19 5.14 9.99
CA ARG A 88 5.78 6.41 10.62
C ARG A 88 6.48 6.68 11.96
N GLY A 89 7.38 5.82 12.42
CA GLY A 89 8.09 5.95 13.69
C GLY A 89 7.33 5.41 14.91
N ASN A 90 6.13 4.84 14.73
CA ASN A 90 5.33 4.29 15.83
C ASN A 90 5.71 2.82 16.12
N PRO A 91 5.46 2.31 17.34
CA PRO A 91 5.46 0.87 17.61
C PRO A 91 4.53 0.11 16.66
N PHE A 92 4.82 -1.16 16.40
CA PHE A 92 4.00 -2.02 15.56
C PHE A 92 2.70 -2.40 16.28
N PRO A 93 1.51 -2.04 15.75
CA PRO A 93 0.27 -2.61 16.22
C PRO A 93 0.03 -3.98 15.58
N PHE A 94 -0.81 -4.79 16.22
CA PHE A 94 -1.22 -6.12 15.74
C PHE A 94 -1.66 -6.14 14.27
N ASN A 95 -2.53 -5.20 13.87
CA ASN A 95 -3.06 -5.15 12.50
C ASN A 95 -1.97 -4.85 11.46
N THR A 96 -0.89 -4.17 11.82
CA THR A 96 0.21 -3.89 10.89
C THR A 96 0.98 -5.15 10.54
N ILE A 97 1.25 -6.05 11.50
CA ILE A 97 1.92 -7.32 11.21
C ILE A 97 1.08 -8.17 10.26
N LYS A 98 -0.23 -8.31 10.54
CA LYS A 98 -1.16 -8.99 9.61
C LYS A 98 -1.14 -8.35 8.22
N THR A 99 -1.20 -7.03 8.15
CA THR A 99 -1.17 -6.30 6.87
C THR A 99 0.14 -6.53 6.12
N ILE A 100 1.28 -6.59 6.82
CA ILE A 100 2.58 -6.85 6.21
C ILE A 100 2.60 -8.25 5.59
N LEU A 101 2.21 -9.27 6.35
CA LEU A 101 2.20 -10.67 5.89
C LEU A 101 1.21 -10.89 4.73
N ASP A 102 0.07 -10.20 4.73
CA ASP A 102 -0.96 -10.29 3.68
C ASP A 102 -0.65 -9.40 2.44
N ASN A 103 0.44 -8.62 2.44
CA ASN A 103 0.72 -7.65 1.39
C ASN A 103 1.57 -8.27 0.26
N PRO A 104 1.03 -8.40 -0.95
CA PRO A 104 1.71 -9.06 -2.06
C PRO A 104 2.85 -8.21 -2.65
N ILE A 105 3.02 -6.97 -2.21
CA ILE A 105 4.20 -6.15 -2.55
C ILE A 105 5.50 -6.85 -2.14
N TYR A 106 5.50 -7.55 -1.00
CA TYR A 106 6.69 -8.25 -0.52
C TYR A 106 7.04 -9.52 -1.32
N ILE A 107 6.18 -9.91 -2.27
CA ILE A 107 6.47 -10.95 -3.28
C ILE A 107 6.51 -10.36 -4.70
N GLY A 108 6.73 -9.05 -4.83
CA GLY A 108 6.93 -8.36 -6.11
C GLY A 108 5.65 -8.00 -6.88
N LYS A 109 4.47 -8.06 -6.26
CA LYS A 109 3.19 -7.74 -6.92
C LYS A 109 2.59 -6.43 -6.41
N ILE A 110 2.20 -5.54 -7.33
CA ILE A 110 1.52 -4.29 -6.98
C ILE A 110 0.02 -4.54 -6.77
N ARG A 111 -0.47 -4.17 -5.59
CA ARG A 111 -1.90 -4.17 -5.24
C ARG A 111 -2.45 -2.76 -5.41
N PHE A 112 -3.43 -2.57 -6.28
CA PHE A 112 -4.07 -1.28 -6.52
C PHE A 112 -5.58 -1.43 -6.67
N ASN A 113 -6.34 -0.42 -6.20
CA ASN A 113 -7.80 -0.31 -6.37
C ASN A 113 -8.63 -1.51 -5.86
N MET A 114 -8.32 -2.02 -4.65
CA MET A 114 -9.07 -3.16 -4.08
C MET A 114 -10.48 -2.82 -3.59
N TYR A 115 -10.70 -1.57 -3.16
CA TYR A 115 -11.96 -1.12 -2.60
C TYR A 115 -12.55 -0.06 -3.52
N LYS A 116 -13.85 -0.19 -3.82
CA LYS A 116 -14.61 0.86 -4.49
C LYS A 116 -15.20 1.76 -3.39
N ASN A 117 -14.97 3.06 -3.52
CA ASN A 117 -15.70 4.08 -2.76
C ASN A 117 -17.09 4.26 -3.33
#